data_AF-M4RLN1-F1
#
_entry.id   AF-M4RLN1-F1
#
_cell.length_a   1.000
_cell.length_b   1.000
_cell.length_c   1.000
_cell.angle_alpha   90.00
_cell.angle_beta   90.00
_cell.angle_gamma   90.00
#
_symmetry.space_group_name_H-M   'P 1'
#
loop_
_entity.id
_entity.type
_entity.pdbx_description
1 polymer ?
#
loop_
_entity_poly.entity_id
_entity_poly.type
_entity_poly.pdbx_seq_one_letter_code
_entity_poly.pdbx_strand_id
1 'polypeptide(L)'
;MMLLVSMFSSTQIIINSLHIPLLQKSKKSVLASSPVLDYLLPELSIWQTGEVRQGQILENIDDYMLEETRLILKRVHLLCANLALPDATRFNIKLQTSSTSDILLITGAFKEKSQLTKLLNQDSWLTSTFNWLCPNYNALAHSQELNSFSHAYEKNRQQALHQYRHFGQNEQGMRCYLACNVQEGEPRLSWRLESPKTVYILKELQS
;
A
#
# COMPACT_ATOMS: atom_id res chain seq x y z
N MET A 1 -3.94 44.92 53.66
CA MET A 1 -4.66 44.01 52.74
C MET A 1 -3.94 42.66 52.82
N MET A 2 -4.68 41.62 53.20
CA MET A 2 -4.18 40.25 53.46
C MET A 2 -3.79 39.50 52.18
N LEU A 3 -2.75 38.64 52.31
CA LEU A 3 -2.56 37.25 51.83
C LEU A 3 -2.99 36.91 50.38
N LEU A 4 -2.21 36.19 49.54
CA LEU A 4 -1.47 34.95 49.79
C LEU A 4 -0.47 34.70 48.64
N VAL A 5 0.70 34.18 48.97
CA VAL A 5 1.53 33.36 48.07
C VAL A 5 0.94 31.95 48.07
N SER A 6 0.73 31.35 46.89
CA SER A 6 0.87 29.90 46.75
C SER A 6 1.26 29.55 45.32
N MET A 7 2.36 28.82 45.22
CA MET A 7 2.82 28.08 44.05
C MET A 7 1.83 26.97 43.68
N PHE A 8 1.82 26.58 42.40
CA PHE A 8 1.71 25.24 41.78
C PHE A 8 1.47 25.50 40.27
N SER A 9 1.92 24.76 39.27
CA SER A 9 3.00 23.80 39.00
C SER A 9 2.81 23.44 37.51
N SER A 10 3.88 23.38 36.72
CA SER A 10 4.11 22.50 35.53
C SER A 10 2.89 22.02 34.71
N THR A 11 2.82 22.27 33.41
CA THR A 11 3.65 21.52 32.43
C THR A 11 3.98 22.37 31.20
N GLN A 12 5.26 22.70 31.04
CA GLN A 12 5.81 23.06 29.74
C GLN A 12 6.02 21.75 28.97
N ILE A 13 5.37 21.59 27.82
CA ILE A 13 5.68 20.50 26.89
C ILE A 13 7.04 20.82 26.28
N ILE A 14 8.08 20.13 26.74
CA ILE A 14 9.40 20.15 26.12
C ILE A 14 9.27 19.34 24.83
N ILE A 15 9.22 20.05 23.69
CA ILE A 15 9.34 19.42 22.38
C ILE A 15 10.83 19.13 22.18
N ASN A 16 11.23 17.86 22.33
CA ASN A 16 12.52 17.40 21.84
C ASN A 16 12.57 17.68 20.33
N SER A 17 13.38 18.65 19.92
CA SER A 17 13.66 18.91 18.52
C SER A 17 14.34 17.67 17.93
N LEU A 18 13.58 16.87 17.20
CA LEU A 18 14.15 15.87 16.30
C LEU A 18 15.00 16.64 15.29
N HIS A 19 16.31 16.63 15.50
CA HIS A 19 17.29 17.05 14.50
C HIS A 19 17.15 16.10 13.31
N ILE A 20 16.37 16.51 12.32
CA ILE A 20 16.33 15.85 11.02
C ILE A 20 17.54 16.39 10.23
N PRO A 21 18.57 15.59 9.94
CA PRO A 21 19.67 16.06 9.12
C PRO A 21 19.16 16.35 7.71
N LEU A 22 19.34 17.61 7.27
CA LEU A 22 18.96 18.06 5.95
C LEU A 22 20.01 17.57 4.93
N LEU A 23 19.81 16.37 4.38
CA LEU A 23 20.64 15.86 3.28
C LEU A 23 20.33 16.62 1.99
N GLN A 24 21.39 17.20 1.42
CA GLN A 24 21.39 18.07 0.24
C GLN A 24 20.63 17.45 -0.95
N LYS A 25 19.63 18.19 -1.45
CA LYS A 25 18.87 17.84 -2.67
C LYS A 25 19.76 18.00 -3.91
N SER A 26 20.06 16.90 -4.62
CA SER A 26 20.54 16.98 -6.01
C SER A 26 19.35 17.34 -6.92
N LYS A 27 19.47 18.40 -7.72
CA LYS A 27 18.49 18.73 -8.78
C LYS A 27 18.39 17.55 -9.76
N LYS A 28 17.20 16.97 -9.93
CA LYS A 28 16.95 15.95 -10.98
C LYS A 28 15.78 16.34 -11.89
N SER A 29 15.96 15.91 -13.14
CA SER A 29 15.27 16.28 -14.37
C SER A 29 13.76 15.97 -14.39
N VAL A 30 13.00 16.86 -15.03
CA VAL A 30 11.52 16.91 -15.14
C VAL A 30 10.95 15.86 -16.11
N LEU A 31 11.80 15.11 -16.83
CA LEU A 31 11.37 14.20 -17.91
C LEU A 31 10.62 12.92 -17.46
N ALA A 32 10.65 12.56 -16.18
CA ALA A 32 10.14 11.28 -15.67
C ALA A 32 8.67 11.28 -15.21
N SER A 33 7.91 12.38 -15.41
CA SER A 33 6.50 12.47 -15.00
C SER A 33 5.55 12.65 -16.18
N SER A 34 5.55 11.67 -17.10
CA SER A 34 4.62 11.65 -18.24
C SER A 34 3.61 10.52 -18.07
N PRO A 35 2.29 10.80 -18.14
CA PRO A 35 1.23 9.76 -18.13
C PRO A 35 1.39 8.73 -19.26
N VAL A 36 2.07 9.11 -20.34
CA VAL A 36 2.39 8.23 -21.47
C VAL A 36 3.40 7.15 -21.07
N LEU A 37 4.34 7.45 -20.16
CA LEU A 37 5.30 6.46 -19.66
C LEU A 37 4.62 5.46 -18.71
N ASP A 38 3.64 5.89 -17.93
CA ASP A 38 2.85 5.00 -17.06
C ASP A 38 2.08 3.94 -17.88
N TYR A 39 1.68 4.27 -19.10
CA TYR A 39 0.98 3.38 -20.02
C TYR A 39 1.91 2.48 -20.84
N LEU A 40 2.99 3.04 -21.41
CA LEU A 40 3.85 2.32 -22.35
C LEU A 40 5.00 1.55 -21.68
N LEU A 41 5.53 2.07 -20.57
CA LEU A 41 6.70 1.52 -19.89
C LEU A 41 6.46 1.57 -18.37
N PRO A 42 5.50 0.77 -17.86
CA PRO A 42 5.12 0.80 -16.46
C PRO A 42 6.29 0.48 -15.52
N GLU A 43 7.34 -0.19 -16.00
CA GLU A 43 8.55 -0.40 -15.20
C GLU A 43 9.33 0.89 -14.95
N LEU A 44 9.30 1.88 -15.85
CA LEU A 44 10.04 3.16 -15.75
C LEU A 44 9.18 4.33 -15.24
N SER A 45 7.91 4.06 -14.94
CA SER A 45 6.98 5.00 -14.34
C SER A 45 7.47 5.49 -12.96
N ILE A 46 6.85 6.58 -12.45
CA ILE A 46 7.21 7.32 -11.20
C ILE A 46 7.49 6.41 -9.98
N TRP A 47 7.08 5.16 -10.00
CA TRP A 47 7.39 4.11 -9.05
C TRP A 47 8.90 3.79 -8.91
N GLN A 48 9.75 4.30 -9.82
CA GLN A 48 11.21 4.26 -9.75
C GLN A 48 11.90 5.57 -9.33
N THR A 49 11.17 6.65 -9.01
CA THR A 49 11.83 7.82 -8.40
C THR A 49 12.37 7.38 -7.04
N GLY A 50 13.69 7.42 -6.88
CA GLY A 50 14.44 6.95 -5.70
C GLY A 50 14.17 7.68 -4.38
N GLU A 51 12.95 8.17 -4.15
CA GLU A 51 12.45 8.41 -2.79
C GLU A 51 12.21 7.04 -2.15
N VAL A 52 12.97 6.74 -1.10
CA VAL A 52 12.73 5.56 -0.26
C VAL A 52 11.33 5.69 0.32
N ARG A 53 10.44 4.77 -0.04
CA ARG A 53 9.09 4.74 0.52
C ARG A 53 9.18 4.49 2.02
N GLN A 54 8.39 5.25 2.77
CA GLN A 54 8.37 5.13 4.23
C GLN A 54 7.48 3.94 4.61
N GLY A 55 7.99 3.09 5.50
CA GLY A 55 7.17 2.07 6.13
C GLY A 55 6.27 2.72 7.17
N GLN A 56 4.95 2.49 7.08
CA GLN A 56 3.98 3.01 8.04
C GLN A 56 3.04 1.89 8.45
N ILE A 57 2.70 1.79 9.74
CA ILE A 57 1.69 0.84 10.20
C ILE A 57 0.32 1.34 9.76
N LEU A 58 -0.46 0.46 9.12
CA LEU A 58 -1.86 0.74 8.84
C LEU A 58 -2.65 0.51 10.13
N GLU A 59 -3.23 1.57 10.67
CA GLU A 59 -3.96 1.55 11.95
C GLU A 59 -5.46 1.46 11.69
N ASN A 60 -6.21 1.03 12.71
CA ASN A 60 -7.67 0.95 12.69
C ASN A 60 -8.23 0.03 11.58
N ILE A 61 -7.52 -1.05 11.28
CA ILE A 61 -8.04 -2.12 10.43
C ILE A 61 -9.12 -2.85 11.24
N ASP A 62 -10.31 -2.98 10.65
CA ASP A 62 -11.42 -3.68 11.28
C ASP A 62 -11.17 -5.20 11.39
N ASP A 63 -11.66 -5.83 12.46
CA ASP A 63 -11.49 -7.26 12.71
C ASP A 63 -12.04 -8.12 11.57
N TYR A 64 -13.17 -7.73 10.98
CA TYR A 64 -13.77 -8.44 9.85
C TYR A 64 -12.89 -8.31 8.60
N MET A 65 -12.29 -7.14 8.35
CA MET A 65 -11.33 -6.98 7.25
C MET A 65 -10.12 -7.91 7.44
N LEU A 66 -9.60 -8.01 8.66
CA LEU A 66 -8.48 -8.90 8.98
C LEU A 66 -8.85 -10.37 8.80
N GLU A 67 -10.03 -10.79 9.25
CA GLU A 67 -10.52 -12.16 9.09
C GLU A 67 -10.65 -12.54 7.60
N GLU A 68 -11.35 -11.73 6.81
CA GLU A 68 -11.52 -11.96 5.36
C GLU A 68 -10.17 -11.99 4.64
N THR A 69 -9.22 -11.12 5.05
CA THR A 69 -7.87 -11.12 4.48
C THR A 69 -7.14 -12.43 4.80
N ARG A 70 -7.23 -12.94 6.03
CA ARG A 70 -6.64 -14.24 6.41
C ARG A 70 -7.27 -15.40 5.63
N LEU A 71 -8.59 -15.36 5.41
CA LEU A 71 -9.29 -16.38 4.61
C LEU A 71 -8.82 -16.36 3.15
N ILE A 72 -8.65 -15.18 2.54
CA ILE A 72 -8.06 -15.05 1.20
C ILE A 72 -6.66 -15.66 1.17
N LEU A 73 -5.79 -15.30 2.14
CA LEU A 73 -4.42 -15.81 2.19
C LEU A 73 -4.40 -17.33 2.25
N LYS A 74 -5.21 -17.95 3.11
CA LYS A 74 -5.32 -19.41 3.22
C LYS A 74 -5.83 -20.05 1.92
N ARG A 75 -6.86 -19.48 1.30
CA ARG A 75 -7.49 -20.03 0.11
C ARG A 75 -6.59 -19.94 -1.11
N VAL A 76 -5.93 -18.80 -1.32
CA VAL A 76 -4.94 -18.65 -2.39
C VAL A 76 -3.71 -19.51 -2.14
N HIS A 77 -3.28 -19.67 -0.88
CA HIS A 77 -2.15 -20.56 -0.55
C HIS A 77 -2.45 -21.99 -0.99
N LEU A 78 -3.64 -22.51 -0.66
CA LEU A 78 -4.08 -23.84 -1.08
C LEU A 78 -4.11 -23.99 -2.61
N LEU A 79 -4.63 -22.99 -3.33
CA LEU A 79 -4.64 -23.00 -4.80
C LEU A 79 -3.22 -23.04 -5.38
N CYS A 80 -2.27 -22.31 -4.78
CA CYS A 80 -0.89 -22.29 -5.22
C CYS A 80 -0.16 -23.60 -4.89
N ALA A 81 -0.35 -24.14 -3.69
CA ALA A 81 0.25 -25.39 -3.24
C ALA A 81 -0.19 -26.57 -4.13
N ASN A 82 -1.48 -26.61 -4.52
CA ASN A 82 -2.03 -27.64 -5.41
C ASN A 82 -1.44 -27.61 -6.83
N LEU A 83 -0.87 -26.47 -7.25
CA LEU A 83 -0.25 -26.32 -8.57
C LEU A 83 1.26 -26.62 -8.57
N ALA A 84 1.86 -26.94 -7.42
CA ALA A 84 3.28 -27.25 -7.26
C ALA A 84 4.19 -26.22 -7.97
N LEU A 85 3.98 -24.94 -7.67
CA LEU A 85 4.68 -23.85 -8.32
C LEU A 85 6.21 -23.91 -8.06
N PRO A 86 7.07 -23.56 -9.03
CA PRO A 86 8.53 -23.56 -8.85
C PRO A 86 9.02 -22.53 -7.81
N ASP A 87 10.14 -22.82 -7.15
CA ASP A 87 10.82 -21.99 -6.10
C ASP A 87 11.24 -20.57 -6.51
N ALA A 88 11.21 -20.25 -7.81
CA ALA A 88 11.51 -18.92 -8.32
C ALA A 88 10.25 -18.11 -8.70
N THR A 89 9.07 -18.68 -8.48
CA THR A 89 7.81 -18.10 -8.94
C THR A 89 7.41 -16.91 -8.09
N ARG A 90 7.24 -15.77 -8.75
CA ARG A 90 6.79 -14.51 -8.14
C ARG A 90 5.69 -13.88 -8.98
N PHE A 91 4.60 -13.53 -8.33
CA PHE A 91 3.47 -12.88 -8.99
C PHE A 91 2.67 -12.04 -8.01
N ASN A 92 1.89 -11.12 -8.57
CA ASN A 92 0.88 -10.39 -7.82
C ASN A 92 -0.50 -10.72 -8.37
N ILE A 93 -1.49 -10.75 -7.50
CA ILE A 93 -2.91 -10.84 -7.84
C ILE A 93 -3.53 -9.48 -7.56
N LYS A 94 -4.15 -8.90 -8.60
CA LYS A 94 -4.81 -7.60 -8.53
C LYS A 94 -6.24 -7.71 -9.00
N LEU A 95 -7.14 -7.01 -8.33
CA LEU A 95 -8.48 -6.81 -8.86
C LEU A 95 -8.39 -5.82 -10.02
N GLN A 96 -8.92 -6.19 -11.17
CA GLN A 96 -9.19 -5.27 -12.26
C GLN A 96 -10.70 -5.12 -12.38
N THR A 97 -11.18 -3.95 -11.99
CA THR A 97 -12.58 -3.56 -12.16
C THR A 97 -12.78 -3.03 -13.56
N SER A 98 -13.77 -3.56 -14.28
CA SER A 98 -14.19 -3.05 -15.59
C SER A 98 -15.69 -2.75 -15.57
N SER A 99 -16.19 -2.05 -16.58
CA SER A 99 -17.62 -1.72 -16.65
C SER A 99 -18.54 -2.94 -16.76
N THR A 100 -18.01 -4.11 -17.10
CA THR A 100 -18.79 -5.32 -17.37
C THR A 100 -18.54 -6.45 -16.39
N SER A 101 -17.35 -6.53 -15.79
CA SER A 101 -17.02 -7.56 -14.80
C SER A 101 -15.74 -7.23 -14.03
N ASP A 102 -15.68 -7.67 -12.79
CA ASP A 102 -14.47 -7.61 -11.98
C ASP A 102 -13.72 -8.93 -12.12
N ILE A 103 -12.42 -8.83 -12.44
CA ILE A 103 -11.58 -10.01 -12.67
C ILE A 103 -10.28 -9.91 -11.85
N LEU A 104 -9.81 -11.05 -11.36
CA LEU A 104 -8.51 -11.17 -10.71
C LEU A 104 -7.43 -11.43 -11.77
N LEU A 105 -6.53 -10.46 -11.92
CA LEU A 105 -5.37 -10.54 -12.79
C LEU A 105 -4.13 -11.00 -12.06
N ILE A 106 -3.40 -11.94 -12.66
CA ILE A 106 -2.09 -12.38 -12.18
C ILE A 106 -0.98 -11.72 -13.00
N THR A 107 -0.04 -11.05 -12.35
CA THR A 107 1.20 -10.54 -12.96
C THR A 107 2.32 -11.59 -12.90
N GLY A 108 3.46 -11.36 -13.56
CA GLY A 108 4.56 -12.34 -13.58
C GLY A 108 4.42 -13.41 -14.67
N ALA A 109 5.50 -14.16 -14.88
CA ALA A 109 5.64 -15.14 -15.94
C ALA A 109 6.03 -16.51 -15.35
N PHE A 110 5.10 -17.45 -15.44
CA PHE A 110 5.28 -18.85 -15.03
C PHE A 110 4.27 -19.72 -15.79
N LYS A 111 4.57 -21.02 -15.89
CA LYS A 111 3.87 -21.95 -16.78
C LYS A 111 2.41 -22.17 -16.38
N GLU A 112 2.14 -22.23 -15.08
CA GLU A 112 0.83 -22.54 -14.49
C GLU A 112 -0.10 -21.31 -14.40
N LYS A 113 0.35 -20.13 -14.88
CA LYS A 113 -0.37 -18.87 -14.74
C LYS A 113 -1.80 -18.91 -15.28
N SER A 114 -2.00 -19.49 -16.47
CA SER A 114 -3.32 -19.56 -17.09
C SER A 114 -4.29 -20.43 -16.28
N GLN A 115 -3.80 -21.54 -15.75
CA GLN A 115 -4.56 -22.44 -14.89
C GLN A 115 -4.91 -21.78 -13.56
N LEU A 116 -3.94 -21.13 -12.89
CA LEU A 116 -4.20 -20.41 -11.64
C LEU A 116 -5.19 -19.26 -11.84
N THR A 117 -5.05 -18.49 -12.93
CA THR A 117 -5.97 -17.39 -13.26
C THR A 117 -7.41 -17.91 -13.42
N LYS A 118 -7.57 -19.06 -14.09
CA LYS A 118 -8.88 -19.69 -14.24
C LYS A 118 -9.47 -20.12 -12.89
N LEU A 119 -8.68 -20.77 -12.04
CA LEU A 119 -9.12 -21.23 -10.72
C LEU A 119 -9.55 -20.07 -9.81
N LEU A 120 -8.77 -18.98 -9.79
CA LEU A 120 -9.11 -17.79 -9.00
C LEU A 120 -10.42 -17.14 -9.46
N ASN A 121 -10.62 -16.99 -10.76
CA ASN A 121 -11.80 -16.32 -11.30
C ASN A 121 -13.05 -17.22 -11.35
N GLN A 122 -12.90 -18.55 -11.19
CA GLN A 122 -14.02 -19.46 -10.95
C GLN A 122 -14.59 -19.35 -9.53
N ASP A 123 -13.78 -18.82 -8.60
CA ASP A 123 -14.17 -18.64 -7.22
C ASP A 123 -14.82 -17.25 -7.03
N SER A 124 -16.15 -17.21 -7.13
CA SER A 124 -16.90 -15.95 -7.01
C SER A 124 -16.74 -15.27 -5.66
N TRP A 125 -16.48 -16.04 -4.60
CA TRP A 125 -16.21 -15.49 -3.27
C TRP A 125 -14.89 -14.71 -3.28
N LEU A 126 -13.81 -15.27 -3.85
CA LEU A 126 -12.52 -14.55 -3.93
C LEU A 126 -12.66 -13.21 -4.64
N THR A 127 -13.27 -13.18 -5.82
CA THR A 127 -13.46 -11.93 -6.57
C THR A 127 -14.31 -10.92 -5.78
N SER A 128 -15.40 -11.38 -5.15
CA SER A 128 -16.29 -10.52 -4.36
C SER A 128 -15.58 -9.96 -3.12
N THR A 129 -14.81 -10.78 -2.40
CA THR A 129 -14.07 -10.34 -1.23
C THR A 129 -12.96 -9.36 -1.61
N PHE A 130 -12.24 -9.56 -2.74
CA PHE A 130 -11.29 -8.55 -3.25
C PHE A 130 -12.00 -7.23 -3.59
N ASN A 131 -13.17 -7.29 -4.21
CA ASN A 131 -13.96 -6.11 -4.57
C ASN A 131 -14.41 -5.31 -3.34
N TRP A 132 -14.68 -6.00 -2.24
CA TRP A 132 -14.99 -5.33 -0.98
C TRP A 132 -13.73 -4.86 -0.23
N LEU A 133 -12.70 -5.70 -0.09
CA LEU A 133 -11.51 -5.38 0.71
C LEU A 133 -10.62 -4.29 0.10
N CYS A 134 -10.34 -4.34 -1.21
CA CYS A 134 -9.39 -3.42 -1.84
C CYS A 134 -9.80 -1.95 -1.66
N PRO A 135 -11.06 -1.54 -1.94
CA PRO A 135 -11.51 -0.17 -1.67
C PRO A 135 -11.44 0.22 -0.19
N ASN A 136 -11.77 -0.68 0.74
CA ASN A 136 -11.74 -0.40 2.17
C ASN A 136 -10.30 -0.18 2.68
N TYR A 137 -9.36 -1.02 2.26
CA TYR A 137 -7.94 -0.82 2.56
C TYR A 137 -7.40 0.47 1.94
N ASN A 138 -7.72 0.73 0.66
CA ASN A 138 -7.32 1.96 -0.02
C ASN A 138 -7.85 3.20 0.71
N ALA A 139 -9.13 3.20 1.12
CA ALA A 139 -9.75 4.30 1.84
C ALA A 139 -9.08 4.55 3.21
N LEU A 140 -8.77 3.48 3.94
CA LEU A 140 -8.09 3.57 5.24
C LEU A 140 -6.69 4.15 5.10
N ALA A 141 -5.88 3.62 4.17
CA ALA A 141 -4.54 4.14 3.87
C ALA A 141 -4.60 5.60 3.42
N HIS A 142 -5.53 5.94 2.52
CA HIS A 142 -5.70 7.29 2.04
C HIS A 142 -6.07 8.26 3.17
N SER A 143 -6.95 7.88 4.08
CA SER A 143 -7.29 8.68 5.26
C SER A 143 -6.06 8.98 6.13
N GLN A 144 -5.21 7.98 6.38
CA GLN A 144 -3.96 8.20 7.12
C GLN A 144 -2.99 9.13 6.37
N GLU A 145 -2.90 8.97 5.04
CA GLU A 145 -2.04 9.82 4.22
C GLU A 145 -2.55 11.26 4.12
N LEU A 146 -3.87 11.48 4.18
CA LEU A 146 -4.48 12.80 4.26
C LEU A 146 -4.10 13.55 5.54
N ASN A 147 -3.97 12.85 6.67
CA ASN A 147 -3.46 13.45 7.90
C ASN A 147 -2.01 13.92 7.75
N SER A 148 -1.17 13.12 7.09
CA SER A 148 0.22 13.52 6.81
C SER A 148 0.28 14.70 5.83
N PHE A 149 -0.59 14.69 4.82
CA PHE A 149 -0.73 15.77 3.85
C PHE A 149 -1.17 17.07 4.51
N SER A 150 -2.15 17.06 5.42
CA SER A 150 -2.67 18.27 6.07
C SER A 150 -1.56 18.99 6.86
N HIS A 151 -0.76 18.26 7.63
CA HIS A 151 0.41 18.80 8.33
C HIS A 151 1.48 19.34 7.39
N ALA A 152 1.74 18.66 6.27
CA ALA A 152 2.68 19.15 5.27
C ALA A 152 2.16 20.43 4.58
N TYR A 153 0.87 20.48 4.31
CA TYR A 153 0.19 21.58 3.63
C TYR A 153 0.16 22.84 4.48
N GLU A 154 -0.06 22.70 5.79
CA GLU A 154 0.02 23.80 6.75
C GLU A 154 1.41 24.45 6.76
N LYS A 155 2.49 23.64 6.70
CA LYS A 155 3.88 24.12 6.68
C LYS A 155 4.27 24.76 5.35
N ASN A 156 4.00 24.08 4.24
CA ASN A 156 4.31 24.57 2.90
C ASN A 156 3.36 23.95 1.86
N ARG A 157 2.40 24.76 1.41
CA ARG A 157 1.35 24.34 0.46
C ARG A 157 1.90 23.82 -0.86
N GLN A 158 2.82 24.55 -1.49
CA GLN A 158 3.36 24.18 -2.80
C GLN A 158 4.15 22.87 -2.72
N GLN A 159 4.96 22.73 -1.67
CA GLN A 159 5.72 21.51 -1.45
C GLN A 159 4.81 20.32 -1.15
N ALA A 160 3.76 20.49 -0.36
CA ALA A 160 2.81 19.42 -0.05
C ALA A 160 2.04 18.95 -1.29
N LEU A 161 1.55 19.87 -2.12
CA LEU A 161 0.86 19.51 -3.37
C LEU A 161 1.78 18.75 -4.33
N HIS A 162 3.05 19.14 -4.41
CA HIS A 162 4.04 18.40 -5.20
C HIS A 162 4.31 17.01 -4.60
N GLN A 163 4.47 16.94 -3.28
CA GLN A 163 4.80 15.72 -2.54
C GLN A 163 3.68 14.68 -2.63
N TYR A 164 2.41 15.10 -2.57
CA TYR A 164 1.22 14.24 -2.57
C TYR A 164 0.44 14.31 -3.89
N ARG A 165 1.13 14.58 -5.00
CA ARG A 165 0.52 14.68 -6.33
C ARG A 165 -0.28 13.44 -6.75
N HIS A 166 0.05 12.28 -6.16
CA HIS A 166 -0.60 11.01 -6.45
C HIS A 166 -2.07 10.97 -6.03
N PHE A 167 -2.52 11.85 -5.13
CA PHE A 167 -3.93 11.98 -4.80
C PHE A 167 -4.82 12.34 -6.00
N GLY A 168 -4.26 12.97 -7.03
CA GLY A 168 -4.97 13.26 -8.28
C GLY A 168 -5.01 12.11 -9.30
N GLN A 169 -4.42 10.94 -8.97
CA GLN A 169 -4.37 9.77 -9.85
C GLN A 169 -5.56 8.82 -9.57
N ASN A 170 -5.76 7.83 -10.45
CA ASN A 170 -6.71 6.75 -10.19
C ASN A 170 -6.40 6.05 -8.86
N GLU A 171 -7.45 5.69 -8.11
CA GLU A 171 -7.33 5.15 -6.75
C GLU A 171 -6.45 6.00 -5.82
N GLN A 172 -6.35 7.31 -6.09
CA GLN A 172 -5.48 8.24 -5.36
C GLN A 172 -4.01 7.79 -5.34
N GLY A 173 -3.59 7.02 -6.35
CA GLY A 173 -2.26 6.43 -6.44
C GLY A 173 -2.03 5.22 -5.52
N MET A 174 -3.04 4.77 -4.79
CA MET A 174 -2.96 3.59 -3.95
C MET A 174 -2.95 2.30 -4.78
N ARG A 175 -2.31 1.27 -4.25
CA ARG A 175 -2.27 -0.07 -4.83
C ARG A 175 -2.51 -1.09 -3.74
N CYS A 176 -3.64 -1.76 -3.82
CA CYS A 176 -3.96 -2.93 -3.01
C CYS A 176 -3.84 -4.20 -3.85
N TYR A 177 -3.04 -5.16 -3.41
CA TYR A 177 -2.80 -6.40 -4.14
C TYR A 177 -2.30 -7.51 -3.23
N LEU A 178 -2.44 -8.76 -3.69
CA LEU A 178 -1.85 -9.91 -3.02
C LEU A 178 -0.54 -10.30 -3.73
N ALA A 179 0.57 -10.28 -3.01
CA ALA A 179 1.87 -10.71 -3.54
C ALA A 179 2.15 -12.16 -3.12
N CYS A 180 2.61 -12.97 -4.07
CA CYS A 180 3.06 -14.34 -3.86
C CYS A 180 4.54 -14.47 -4.22
N ASN A 181 5.30 -15.10 -3.32
CA ASN A 181 6.68 -15.49 -3.54
C ASN A 181 6.85 -16.93 -3.08
N VAL A 182 7.11 -17.84 -4.02
CA VAL A 182 7.39 -19.24 -3.68
C VAL A 182 8.83 -19.33 -3.18
N GLN A 183 9.03 -19.99 -2.05
CA GLN A 183 10.34 -20.24 -1.47
C GLN A 183 10.34 -21.67 -0.91
N GLU A 184 11.31 -22.49 -1.31
CA GLU A 184 11.44 -23.88 -0.83
C GLU A 184 10.17 -24.72 -1.08
N GLY A 185 9.55 -24.56 -2.24
CA GLY A 185 8.31 -25.22 -2.65
C GLY A 185 7.03 -24.60 -2.06
N GLU A 186 7.16 -23.68 -1.12
CA GLU A 186 6.03 -23.14 -0.34
C GLU A 186 5.64 -21.72 -0.77
N PRO A 187 4.35 -21.48 -1.10
CA PRO A 187 3.88 -20.15 -1.50
C PRO A 187 3.74 -19.24 -0.28
N ARG A 188 4.61 -18.23 -0.19
CA ARG A 188 4.51 -17.15 0.81
C ARG A 188 3.68 -16.00 0.25
N LEU A 189 2.50 -15.84 0.82
CA LEU A 189 1.55 -14.81 0.44
C LEU A 189 1.61 -13.62 1.40
N SER A 190 1.51 -12.42 0.84
CA SER A 190 1.43 -11.19 1.63
C SER A 190 0.43 -10.23 1.00
N TRP A 191 -0.51 -9.74 1.82
CA TRP A 191 -1.38 -8.64 1.41
C TRP A 191 -0.57 -7.35 1.39
N ARG A 192 -0.60 -6.63 0.27
CA ARG A 192 0.20 -5.43 0.03
C ARG A 192 -0.70 -4.23 -0.22
N LEU A 193 -0.40 -3.17 0.50
CA LEU A 193 -1.01 -1.86 0.33
C LEU A 193 0.12 -0.83 0.27
N GLU A 194 0.17 -0.08 -0.81
CA GLU A 194 1.23 0.91 -1.03
C GLU A 194 0.74 2.11 -1.83
N SER A 195 1.35 3.25 -1.56
CA SER A 195 1.27 4.46 -2.37
C SER A 195 2.66 4.75 -2.97
N PRO A 196 2.82 5.77 -3.81
CA PRO A 196 4.13 6.21 -4.26
C PRO A 196 5.06 6.66 -3.12
N LYS A 197 4.51 7.00 -1.94
CA LYS A 197 5.28 7.46 -0.78
C LYS A 197 5.42 6.43 0.33
N THR A 198 4.44 5.56 0.48
CA THR A 198 4.26 4.78 1.71
C THR A 198 4.06 3.31 1.37
N VAL A 199 4.73 2.44 2.12
CA VAL A 199 4.41 1.01 2.15
C VAL A 199 3.73 0.75 3.49
N TYR A 200 2.47 0.32 3.43
CA TYR A 200 1.68 0.08 4.62
C TYR A 200 1.96 -1.32 5.18
N ILE A 201 2.23 -1.38 6.47
CA ILE A 201 2.53 -2.58 7.23
C ILE A 201 1.27 -3.00 7.98
N LEU A 202 0.72 -4.15 7.63
CA LEU A 202 -0.42 -4.76 8.30
C LEU A 202 0.11 -5.68 9.42
N LYS A 203 0.32 -5.12 10.61
CA LYS A 203 1.00 -5.79 11.73
C LYS A 203 0.27 -7.07 12.16
N GLU A 204 -1.05 -7.05 12.11
CA GLU A 204 -1.96 -8.12 12.52
C GLU A 204 -1.96 -9.34 11.58
N LEU A 205 -1.26 -9.23 10.43
CA LEU A 205 -1.08 -10.30 9.45
C LEU A 205 0.37 -10.83 9.39
N GLN A 206 1.28 -10.30 10.22
CA GLN A 206 2.70 -10.71 10.26
C GLN A 206 2.99 -11.88 11.23
N SER A 207 1.95 -12.54 11.73
CA SER A 207 2.01 -13.67 12.66
C SER A 207 2.46 -14.97 12.02
#